data_AF-A0A382ZTQ1-F1
#
_entry.id   AF-A0A382ZTQ1-F1
#
_cell.length_a   1.000
_cell.length_b   1.000
_cell.length_c   1.000
_cell.angle_alpha   90.00
_cell.angle_beta   90.00
_cell.angle_gamma   90.00
#
_symmetry.space_group_name_H-M   'P 1'
#
loop_
_entity.id
_entity.type
_entity.pdbx_description
1 polymer ?
#
loop_
_entity_poly.entity_id
_entity_poly.type
_entity_poly.pdbx_seq_one_letter_code
_entity_poly.pdbx_strand_id
1 'polypeptide(L)'
;IVFFSFPLHPAGKPGVERADHLDEVTVPMLFLSGTRDDLGHLDLLEPVVEKHPQATLHLIETADHGFKILKRTRKSDEDVYAELARVLVQWTTQISWSATA
;
A
#
# COMPACT_ATOMS: atom_id res chain seq x y z
N ILE A 1 -1.10 -11.14 1.79
CA ILE A 1 -2.19 -10.36 1.17
C ILE A 1 -1.57 -9.12 0.55
N VAL A 2 -2.05 -8.69 -0.63
CA VAL A 2 -1.59 -7.45 -1.27
C VAL A 2 -2.78 -6.51 -1.43
N PHE A 3 -2.62 -5.27 -0.96
CA PHE A 3 -3.60 -4.21 -1.07
C PHE A 3 -3.11 -3.18 -2.08
N PHE A 4 -3.85 -3.02 -3.18
CA PHE A 4 -3.63 -1.98 -4.17
C PHE A 4 -4.57 -0.81 -3.84
N SER A 5 -4.00 0.31 -3.43
CA SER A 5 -4.75 1.50 -3.01
C SER A 5 -5.82 1.16 -1.96
N PHE A 6 -5.40 0.76 -0.76
CA PHE A 6 -6.33 0.43 0.32
C PHE A 6 -7.18 1.66 0.68
N PRO A 7 -8.50 1.63 0.47
CA PRO A 7 -9.36 2.81 0.68
C PRO A 7 -9.67 2.95 2.16
N LEU A 8 -8.71 3.47 2.91
CA LEU A 8 -8.74 3.66 4.37
C LEU A 8 -10.01 4.40 4.83
N HIS A 9 -10.51 5.31 3.99
CA HIS A 9 -11.78 5.99 4.25
C HIS A 9 -12.51 6.42 2.96
N PRO A 10 -13.81 6.76 3.04
CA PRO A 10 -14.51 7.42 1.94
C PRO A 10 -13.93 8.80 1.59
N ALA A 11 -14.13 9.24 0.35
CA ALA A 11 -13.75 10.59 -0.08
C ALA A 11 -14.37 11.67 0.81
N GLY A 12 -13.55 12.62 1.25
CA GLY A 12 -14.00 13.74 2.09
C GLY A 12 -14.39 13.37 3.52
N LYS A 13 -14.12 12.13 3.97
CA LYS A 13 -14.36 11.69 5.35
C LYS A 13 -13.13 10.97 5.92
N PRO A 14 -12.00 11.67 6.18
CA PRO A 14 -10.79 11.05 6.69
C PRO A 14 -11.04 10.30 8.00
N GLY A 15 -10.48 9.10 8.11
CA GLY A 15 -10.68 8.17 9.23
C GLY A 15 -9.89 6.89 9.01
N VAL A 16 -9.85 6.01 10.01
CA VAL A 16 -9.09 4.74 9.97
C VAL A 16 -9.94 3.52 10.26
N GLU A 17 -11.26 3.68 10.41
CA GLU A 17 -12.18 2.62 10.86
C GLU A 17 -12.19 1.41 9.91
N ARG A 18 -11.88 1.63 8.62
CA ARG A 18 -11.78 0.52 7.66
C ARG A 18 -10.54 -0.33 7.88
N ALA A 19 -9.54 0.13 8.64
CA ALA A 19 -8.35 -0.64 8.99
C ALA A 19 -8.54 -1.50 10.26
N ASP A 20 -9.64 -1.37 11.01
CA ASP A 20 -9.83 -2.09 12.27
C ASP A 20 -9.70 -3.61 12.12
N HIS A 21 -10.15 -4.16 10.98
CA HIS A 21 -10.06 -5.59 10.70
C HIS A 21 -8.62 -6.09 10.43
N LEU A 22 -7.66 -5.20 10.20
CA LEU A 22 -6.25 -5.58 9.97
C LEU A 22 -5.59 -6.17 11.21
N ASP A 23 -6.12 -5.84 12.41
CA ASP A 23 -5.65 -6.38 13.70
C ASP A 23 -5.79 -7.91 13.77
N GLU A 24 -6.74 -8.49 13.02
CA GLU A 24 -6.99 -9.93 12.95
C GLU A 24 -6.14 -10.64 11.87
N VAL A 25 -5.45 -9.88 11.02
CA VAL A 25 -4.68 -10.44 9.89
C VAL A 25 -3.28 -10.87 10.37
N THR A 26 -3.08 -12.19 10.43
CA THR A 26 -1.84 -12.82 10.92
C THR A 26 -0.84 -13.20 9.81
N VAL A 27 -1.17 -12.93 8.55
CA VAL A 27 -0.31 -13.23 7.39
C VAL A 27 0.38 -11.96 6.87
N PRO A 28 1.52 -12.07 6.16
CA PRO A 28 2.20 -10.93 5.58
C PRO A 28 1.29 -10.07 4.69
N MET A 29 1.38 -8.74 4.85
CA MET A 29 0.58 -7.75 4.13
C MET A 29 1.49 -6.77 3.36
N LEU A 30 1.20 -6.53 2.08
CA LEU A 30 1.84 -5.48 1.29
C LEU A 30 0.81 -4.42 0.92
N PHE A 31 1.08 -3.17 1.25
CA PHE A 31 0.31 -2.00 0.84
C PHE A 31 1.07 -1.28 -0.28
N LEU A 32 0.40 -1.13 -1.42
CA LEU A 32 0.87 -0.37 -2.57
C LEU A 32 -0.02 0.87 -2.69
N SER A 33 0.48 2.02 -2.23
CA SER A 33 -0.32 3.25 -2.15
C SER A 33 0.34 4.43 -2.84
N GLY A 34 -0.45 5.25 -3.52
CA GLY A 34 0.03 6.48 -4.15
C GLY A 34 0.25 7.60 -3.13
N THR A 35 1.27 8.43 -3.32
CA THR A 35 1.52 9.57 -2.40
C THR A 35 0.47 10.69 -2.49
N ARG A 36 -0.48 10.57 -3.42
CA ARG A 36 -1.61 11.50 -3.62
C ARG A 36 -2.95 10.77 -3.52
N ASP A 37 -3.01 9.65 -2.80
CA ASP A 37 -4.25 8.89 -2.61
C ASP A 37 -5.20 9.63 -1.65
N ASP A 38 -6.29 10.19 -2.19
CA ASP A 38 -7.32 10.92 -1.44
C ASP A 38 -8.23 10.01 -0.58
N LEU A 39 -8.09 8.68 -0.67
CA LEU A 39 -8.83 7.70 0.13
C LEU A 39 -7.93 6.98 1.15
N GLY A 40 -6.62 7.19 1.08
CA GLY A 40 -5.60 6.57 1.91
C GLY A 40 -4.50 7.58 2.24
N HIS A 41 -4.89 8.72 2.82
CA HIS A 41 -3.95 9.80 3.14
C HIS A 41 -2.76 9.26 3.95
N LEU A 42 -1.54 9.65 3.59
CA LEU A 42 -0.32 9.07 4.17
C LEU A 42 -0.20 9.30 5.68
N ASP A 43 -0.63 10.46 6.17
CA ASP A 43 -0.65 10.80 7.59
C ASP A 43 -1.55 9.88 8.44
N LEU A 44 -2.50 9.19 7.81
CA LEU A 44 -3.35 8.17 8.43
C LEU A 44 -2.88 6.74 8.13
N LEU A 45 -2.43 6.48 6.89
CA LEU A 45 -2.02 5.16 6.46
C LEU A 45 -0.71 4.70 7.09
N GLU A 46 0.28 5.60 7.20
CA GLU A 46 1.59 5.25 7.78
C GLU A 46 1.46 4.71 9.21
N PRO A 47 0.76 5.39 10.17
CA PRO A 47 0.55 4.84 11.51
C PRO A 47 -0.20 3.51 11.53
N VAL A 48 -1.16 3.32 10.62
CA VAL A 48 -1.91 2.06 10.50
C VAL A 48 -0.97 0.93 10.08
N VAL A 49 -0.10 1.14 9.09
CA VAL A 49 0.86 0.11 8.67
C VAL A 49 1.89 -0.16 9.76
N GLU A 50 2.45 0.88 10.40
CA GLU A 50 3.46 0.76 11.45
C GLU A 50 2.98 -0.03 12.67
N LYS A 51 1.68 0.02 12.98
CA LYS A 51 1.06 -0.78 14.04
C LYS A 51 1.18 -2.30 13.79
N HIS A 52 1.34 -2.74 12.54
CA HIS A 52 1.29 -4.15 12.15
C HIS A 52 2.67 -4.65 11.69
N PRO A 53 3.38 -5.46 12.49
CA PRO A 53 4.73 -5.94 12.16
C PRO A 53 4.82 -6.76 10.87
N GLN A 54 3.74 -7.45 10.49
CA GLN A 54 3.64 -8.21 9.23
C GLN A 54 3.31 -7.35 8.00
N ALA A 55 3.10 -6.04 8.17
CA ALA A 55 2.75 -5.13 7.09
C ALA A 55 3.97 -4.42 6.51
N THR A 56 3.95 -4.22 5.20
CA THR A 56 4.94 -3.45 4.46
C THR A 56 4.22 -2.41 3.61
N LEU A 57 4.68 -1.16 3.62
CA LEU A 57 4.18 -0.10 2.76
C LEU A 57 5.21 0.25 1.70
N HIS A 58 4.79 0.24 0.44
CA HIS A 58 5.54 0.81 -0.66
C HIS A 58 4.75 1.96 -1.27
N LEU A 59 5.38 3.14 -1.32
CA LEU A 59 4.79 4.37 -1.84
C LEU A 59 5.09 4.55 -3.32
N ILE A 60 4.04 4.76 -4.10
CA ILE A 60 4.13 5.05 -5.52
C ILE A 60 4.11 6.57 -5.69
N GLU A 61 5.29 7.12 -6.01
CA GLU A 61 5.50 8.57 -6.09
C GLU A 61 4.51 9.22 -7.08
N THR A 62 3.85 10.29 -6.64
CA THR A 62 2.89 11.11 -7.39
C THR A 62 1.58 10.43 -7.84
N ALA A 63 1.44 9.13 -7.58
CA ALA A 63 0.24 8.38 -7.95
C ALA A 63 -0.94 8.75 -7.04
N ASP A 64 -2.13 8.81 -7.62
CA ASP A 64 -3.39 8.87 -6.87
C ASP A 64 -3.95 7.45 -6.61
N HIS A 65 -5.17 7.38 -6.06
CA HIS A 65 -5.85 6.12 -5.75
C HIS A 65 -5.98 5.18 -6.96
N GLY A 66 -6.13 5.73 -8.16
CA GLY A 66 -6.24 4.97 -9.41
C GLY A 66 -4.88 4.73 -10.09
N PHE A 67 -3.77 4.96 -9.39
CA PHE A 67 -2.40 4.93 -9.91
C PHE A 67 -2.10 5.91 -11.04
N LYS A 68 -2.91 6.97 -11.20
CA LYS A 68 -2.59 8.02 -12.17
C LYS A 68 -1.49 8.91 -11.60
N ILE A 69 -0.37 8.95 -12.31
CA ILE A 69 0.84 9.68 -11.92
C ILE A 69 0.88 11.11 -12.46
N LEU A 70 1.60 11.99 -11.77
CA LEU A 70 2.03 13.28 -12.30
C LEU A 70 3.39 13.12 -13.00
N LYS A 71 3.37 12.70 -14.26
CA LYS A 71 4.58 12.39 -15.05
C LYS A 71 5.67 13.46 -14.99
N ARG A 72 5.29 14.74 -14.99
CA ARG A 72 6.25 15.86 -15.00
C ARG A 72 7.08 15.98 -13.72
N THR A 73 6.54 15.53 -12.58
CA THR A 73 7.16 15.70 -11.25
C THR A 73 7.58 14.38 -10.62
N ARG A 74 7.21 13.24 -11.21
CA ARG A 74 7.68 11.92 -10.80
C ARG A 74 9.15 11.77 -11.20
N LYS A 75 9.98 11.29 -10.28
CA LYS A 75 11.42 11.11 -10.48
C LYS A 75 11.74 9.81 -11.21
N SER A 76 10.91 8.79 -11.03
CA SER A 76 11.03 7.53 -11.75
C SER A 76 10.39 7.63 -13.14
N ASP A 77 11.11 7.12 -14.15
CA ASP A 77 10.60 6.93 -15.51
C ASP A 77 9.97 5.53 -15.72
N GLU A 78 10.03 4.66 -14.71
CA GLU A 78 9.43 3.30 -14.76
C GLU A 78 7.91 3.39 -14.92
N ASP A 79 7.30 2.60 -15.79
CA ASP A 79 5.84 2.54 -15.84
C ASP A 79 5.25 2.17 -14.46
N VAL A 80 4.17 2.83 -14.06
CA VAL A 80 3.62 2.67 -12.71
C VAL A 80 3.19 1.22 -12.43
N TYR A 81 2.67 0.52 -13.44
CA TYR A 81 2.26 -0.88 -13.29
C TYR A 81 3.46 -1.82 -13.31
N ALA A 82 4.54 -1.46 -14.04
CA ALA A 82 5.80 -2.18 -13.95
C ALA A 82 6.42 -2.06 -12.55
N GLU A 83 6.40 -0.86 -11.94
CA GLU A 83 6.85 -0.66 -10.56
C GLU A 83 6.04 -1.51 -9.58
N LEU A 84 4.70 -1.45 -9.65
CA LEU A 84 3.81 -2.26 -8.81
C LEU A 84 4.12 -3.76 -8.93
N ALA A 85 4.25 -4.27 -10.17
CA ALA A 85 4.55 -5.67 -10.42
C ALA A 85 5.93 -6.07 -9.89
N ARG A 86 6.96 -5.25 -10.12
CA ARG A 86 8.32 -5.49 -9.64
C ARG A 86 8.37 -5.53 -8.12
N VAL A 87 7.74 -4.57 -7.45
CA VAL A 87 7.71 -4.50 -5.98
C VAL A 87 6.97 -5.69 -5.40
N LEU A 88 5.81 -6.06 -5.97
CA LEU A 88 5.07 -7.24 -5.53
C LEU A 88 5.94 -8.50 -5.65
N VAL A 89 6.56 -8.74 -6.82
CA VAL A 89 7.42 -9.91 -7.03
C VAL A 89 8.59 -9.91 -6.04
N GLN A 90 9.28 -8.78 -5.87
CA GLN A 90 10.38 -8.66 -4.91
C GLN A 90 9.93 -8.91 -3.48
N TRP A 91 8.75 -8.43 -3.09
CA TRP A 91 8.21 -8.69 -1.77
C TRP A 91 7.89 -10.17 -1.56
N THR A 92 7.33 -10.86 -2.57
CA THR A 92 7.02 -12.29 -2.46
C THR A 92 8.24 -13.17 -2.22
N THR A 93 9.44 -12.78 -2.67
CA THR A 93 10.68 -13.53 -2.41
C THR A 93 11.21 -13.32 -1.00
N GLN A 94 10.76 -12.29 -0.29
CA GLN A 94 11.16 -11.97 1.08
C GLN A 94 10.24 -12.65 2.11
N ILE A 95 9.06 -13.10 1.68
CA ILE A 95 8.13 -13.80 2.57
C ILE A 95 8.63 -15.21 2.81
N SER A 96 8.92 -15.52 4.08
CA SER A 96 9.11 -16.88 4.52
C SER A 96 7.75 -17.55 4.65
N TRP A 97 7.44 -18.45 3.72
CA TRP A 97 6.28 -19.32 3.87
C TRP A 97 6.62 -20.39 4.91
N SER A 98 6.06 -20.26 6.11
CA SER A 98 5.98 -21.40 7.01
C SER A 98 4.95 -22.35 6.41
N ALA A 99 5.40 -23.37 5.70
CA ALA A 99 4.55 -24.49 5.32
C ALA A 99 4.11 -25.17 6.63
N THR A 100 2.93 -24.83 7.14
CA THR A 100 2.20 -25.72 8.03
C THR A 100 1.80 -26.92 7.19
N ALA A 101 2.55 -28.01 7.37
CA ALA A 101 2.17 -29.37 6.99
C ALA A 101 0.91 -29.80 7.76
#